data_AF-A0A6J4PM29-F1
#
_entry.id   AF-A0A6J4PM29-F1
#
_cell.length_a   1.000
_cell.length_b   1.000
_cell.length_c   1.000
_cell.angle_alpha   90.00
_cell.angle_beta   90.00
_cell.angle_gamma   90.00
#
_symmetry.space_group_name_H-M   'P 1'
#
loop_
_entity.id
_entity.type
_entity.pdbx_description
1 polymer ?
#
loop_
_entity_poly.entity_id
_entity_poly.type
_entity_poly.pdbx_seq_one_letter_code
_entity_poly.pdbx_strand_id
1 'polypeptide(L)'
;LGDLVDRGPDTPGVLRLVMGMVAAGHALCVPGNHEAKLVKALRGRPVQVTHGLETTLAQLEHEPEEFRAEVLRFCDGLVAHYVLDDGRLVVAHAGLKESLQGRASARVRDFALYGETTGETDEFGLPVRYPWAQDYRGRATVLYGHTPVPEPEWVNDTLCLDTGCVFGGRLTALRYPERDVVSVAASAVHYEPARPFPAAPAERVEQREPDELALTDVLGRRGVETRLAGRVTVREEQAAGALEVMSRFAVEPRWLLHLPATMAPCPTAPDGDLLEHPGSAFEAYRRSGVGRVLCEEKHMGSRAIALVCRDGDVARARFGATDGATGAVHTRTGRSFFGRDLTEELLRRLRAAVAGAGLWEELDTGWLLLDAELLPWSAKAEDLVREQYAAVGAVAGAALPAAEAVLRAASARGQDVGALLARTSARSGNAAAFTEAYRRYVWPTRGLDGVQLAPFQLLATEGRTFDDADHGWHLALADRLVAADPQLVRPTRRLAVETGDAGSVEAGVRWWEELTGAGGEGMVVKPFGGVVATGRGLPQPGLKVRGREYLRLVYGPDHTEPANLARLRERHLGLKRSLAAREHALGVEALERAVAGEPLWRVHEAVFAVLALESEPVDPRL
;
A
#
# COMPACT_ATOMS: atom_id res chain seq x y z
N LEU A 1 -11.98 5.87 31.53
CA LEU A 1 -12.26 4.49 31.09
C LEU A 1 -12.47 3.67 32.35
N GLY A 2 -13.72 3.48 32.79
CA GLY A 2 -14.10 2.64 33.94
C GLY A 2 -13.25 2.78 35.21
N ASP A 3 -13.43 1.84 36.13
CA ASP A 3 -12.65 1.62 37.36
C ASP A 3 -12.28 2.92 38.10
N LEU A 4 -13.30 3.76 38.31
CA LEU A 4 -13.29 4.98 39.10
C LEU A 4 -13.23 4.71 40.61
N VAL A 5 -13.56 3.48 41.01
CA VAL A 5 -13.71 3.05 42.41
C VAL A 5 -12.75 1.91 42.77
N ASP A 6 -12.77 1.53 44.05
CA ASP A 6 -12.03 0.44 44.72
C ASP A 6 -10.62 0.80 45.14
N ARG A 7 -9.80 1.32 44.23
CA ARG A 7 -8.37 1.54 44.50
C ARG A 7 -8.07 3.03 44.61
N GLY A 8 -7.63 3.47 45.79
CA GLY A 8 -7.16 4.84 46.02
C GLY A 8 -7.68 5.47 47.31
N PRO A 9 -7.13 6.64 47.69
CA PRO A 9 -7.42 7.26 48.99
C PRO A 9 -8.74 8.05 49.05
N ASP A 10 -9.34 8.42 47.91
CA ASP A 10 -10.51 9.31 47.86
C ASP A 10 -11.49 8.96 46.71
N THR A 11 -12.19 7.83 46.86
CA THR A 11 -13.23 7.41 45.91
C THR A 11 -14.40 8.40 45.83
N PRO A 12 -14.93 8.95 46.95
CA PRO A 12 -15.98 9.96 46.88
C PRO A 12 -15.57 11.23 46.11
N GLY A 13 -14.33 11.71 46.26
CA GLY A 13 -13.80 12.83 45.48
C GLY A 13 -13.75 12.55 43.97
N VAL A 14 -13.28 11.37 43.57
CA VAL A 14 -13.28 10.93 42.16
C VAL A 14 -14.70 10.88 41.61
N LEU A 15 -15.64 10.29 42.36
CA LEU A 15 -17.04 10.20 41.95
C LEU A 15 -17.67 11.59 41.79
N ARG A 16 -17.49 12.51 42.76
CA ARG A 16 -17.97 13.90 42.64
C ARG A 16 -17.41 14.60 41.39
N LEU A 17 -16.11 14.44 41.14
CA LEU A 17 -15.46 15.03 39.97
C LEU A 17 -16.03 14.49 38.66
N VAL A 18 -16.06 13.17 38.49
CA VAL A 18 -16.51 12.54 37.23
C VAL A 18 -18.00 12.74 37.01
N MET A 19 -18.82 12.58 38.05
CA MET A 19 -20.26 12.85 37.98
C MET A 19 -20.53 14.30 37.61
N GLY A 20 -19.80 15.26 38.21
CA GLY A 20 -19.89 16.68 37.86
C GLY A 20 -19.51 16.97 36.41
N MET A 21 -18.41 16.39 35.91
CA MET A 21 -17.99 16.55 34.51
C MET A 21 -19.00 15.97 33.52
N VAL A 22 -19.58 14.80 33.81
CA VAL A 22 -20.61 14.17 32.97
C VAL A 22 -21.91 14.98 33.00
N ALA A 23 -22.36 15.44 34.17
CA ALA A 23 -23.56 16.27 34.31
C ALA A 23 -23.42 17.62 33.59
N ALA A 24 -22.22 18.20 33.58
CA ALA A 24 -21.91 19.42 32.84
C ALA A 24 -21.72 19.21 31.32
N GLY A 25 -21.73 17.96 30.84
CA GLY A 25 -21.50 17.64 29.43
C GLY A 25 -20.04 17.75 28.98
N HIS A 26 -19.09 17.84 29.91
CA HIS A 26 -17.67 17.92 29.62
C HIS A 26 -17.01 16.54 29.38
N ALA A 27 -17.65 15.46 29.84
CA ALA A 27 -17.10 14.11 29.74
C ALA A 27 -18.18 13.06 29.44
N LEU A 28 -17.75 11.99 28.78
CA LEU A 28 -18.48 10.73 28.70
C LEU A 28 -17.80 9.69 29.59
N CYS A 29 -18.58 8.83 30.22
CA CYS A 29 -18.06 7.79 31.11
C CYS A 29 -18.63 6.42 30.73
N VAL A 30 -17.75 5.42 30.68
CA VAL A 30 -18.09 4.00 30.57
C VAL A 30 -17.88 3.33 31.93
N PRO A 31 -18.69 2.33 32.31
CA PRO A 31 -18.47 1.58 33.53
C PRO A 31 -17.31 0.60 33.33
N GLY A 32 -16.54 0.38 34.38
CA GLY A 32 -15.64 -0.75 34.53
C GLY A 32 -16.26 -1.87 35.36
N ASN A 33 -15.49 -2.94 35.53
CA ASN A 33 -15.92 -4.07 36.32
C ASN A 33 -16.08 -3.70 37.81
N HIS A 34 -15.36 -2.68 38.29
CA HIS A 34 -15.47 -2.18 39.66
C HIS A 34 -16.82 -1.48 39.90
N GLU A 35 -17.25 -0.57 39.02
CA GLU A 35 -18.58 0.09 39.14
C GLU A 35 -19.72 -0.93 39.07
N ALA A 36 -19.60 -1.93 38.19
CA ALA A 36 -20.59 -3.00 38.08
C ALA A 36 -20.73 -3.83 39.37
N LYS A 37 -19.61 -4.01 40.10
CA LYS A 37 -19.58 -4.71 41.39
C LYS A 37 -20.14 -3.81 42.51
N LEU A 38 -19.79 -2.52 42.52
CA LEU A 38 -20.33 -1.54 43.46
C LEU A 38 -21.86 -1.40 43.36
N VAL A 39 -22.41 -1.33 42.14
CA VAL A 39 -23.86 -1.28 41.92
C VAL A 39 -24.57 -2.50 42.53
N LYS A 40 -23.99 -3.70 42.43
CA LYS A 40 -24.54 -4.90 43.07
C LYS A 40 -24.51 -4.78 44.59
N ALA A 41 -23.41 -4.29 45.16
CA ALA A 41 -23.25 -4.09 46.60
C ALA A 41 -24.26 -3.07 47.16
N LEU A 42 -24.40 -1.90 46.52
CA LEU A 42 -25.34 -0.85 46.92
C LEU A 42 -26.81 -1.27 46.79
N ARG A 43 -27.12 -2.25 45.93
CA ARG A 43 -28.45 -2.88 45.82
C ARG A 43 -28.70 -3.98 46.86
N GLY A 44 -27.74 -4.23 47.77
CA GLY A 44 -27.83 -5.30 48.76
C GLY A 44 -27.72 -6.71 48.17
N ARG A 45 -27.17 -6.86 46.96
CA ARG A 45 -26.91 -8.20 46.39
C ARG A 45 -25.62 -8.78 46.97
N PRO A 46 -25.54 -10.10 47.18
CA PRO A 46 -24.33 -10.74 47.67
C PRO A 46 -23.20 -10.59 46.64
N VAL A 47 -22.07 -10.01 47.08
CA VAL A 47 -20.83 -9.90 46.30
C VAL A 47 -19.63 -10.22 47.19
N GLN A 48 -18.55 -10.74 46.61
CA GLN A 48 -17.29 -10.90 47.34
C GLN A 48 -16.64 -9.54 47.54
N VAL A 49 -16.43 -9.11 48.78
CA VAL A 49 -15.75 -7.85 49.09
C VAL A 49 -14.24 -8.08 49.03
N THR A 50 -13.66 -7.81 47.86
CA THR A 50 -12.26 -8.05 47.52
C THR A 50 -11.83 -7.05 46.44
N HIS A 51 -10.51 -6.93 46.26
CA HIS A 51 -9.86 -6.12 45.22
C HIS A 51 -10.09 -4.60 45.37
N GLY A 52 -10.27 -4.12 46.60
CA GLY A 52 -10.45 -2.70 46.95
C GLY A 52 -11.90 -2.29 47.21
N LEU A 53 -12.89 -3.15 46.95
CA LEU A 53 -14.30 -2.83 47.21
C LEU A 53 -14.57 -2.51 48.70
N GLU A 54 -13.84 -3.17 49.61
CA GLU A 54 -13.85 -2.88 51.05
C GLU A 54 -13.53 -1.40 51.34
N THR A 55 -12.55 -0.84 50.63
CA THR A 55 -12.12 0.55 50.77
C THR A 55 -13.19 1.51 50.25
N THR A 56 -13.76 1.23 49.08
CA THR A 56 -14.89 2.01 48.53
C THR A 56 -16.06 2.07 49.49
N LEU A 57 -16.49 0.90 50.00
CA LEU A 57 -17.65 0.82 50.89
C LEU A 57 -17.41 1.57 52.20
N ALA A 58 -16.23 1.42 52.81
CA ALA A 58 -15.87 2.15 54.01
C ALA A 58 -15.83 3.67 53.80
N GLN A 59 -15.31 4.14 52.65
CA GLN A 59 -15.31 5.58 52.32
C GLN A 59 -16.74 6.10 52.10
N LEU A 60 -17.60 5.35 51.39
CA LEU A 60 -18.99 5.74 51.13
C LEU A 60 -19.90 5.66 52.36
N GLU A 61 -19.57 4.88 53.38
CA GLU A 61 -20.33 4.86 54.64
C GLU A 61 -20.31 6.21 55.37
N HIS A 62 -19.26 7.02 55.16
CA HIS A 62 -19.13 8.35 55.75
C HIS A 62 -19.87 9.43 54.95
N GLU A 63 -20.45 9.09 53.80
CA GLU A 63 -21.16 10.02 52.91
C GLU A 63 -22.66 10.01 53.16
N PRO A 64 -23.38 11.13 52.88
CA PRO A 64 -24.83 11.20 53.00
C PRO A 64 -25.54 10.14 52.14
N GLU A 65 -26.70 9.67 52.61
CA GLU A 65 -27.51 8.68 51.88
C GLU A 65 -27.90 9.19 50.48
N GLU A 66 -28.14 10.50 50.35
CA GLU A 66 -28.46 11.15 49.09
C GLU A 66 -27.32 11.00 48.07
N PHE A 67 -26.07 11.16 48.51
CA PHE A 67 -24.89 11.00 47.66
C PHE A 67 -24.71 9.53 47.25
N ARG A 68 -24.86 8.59 48.19
CA ARG A 68 -24.81 7.14 47.88
C ARG A 68 -25.88 6.73 46.86
N ALA A 69 -27.08 7.28 46.98
CA ALA A 69 -28.15 7.06 46.01
C ALA A 69 -27.84 7.69 44.65
N GLU A 70 -27.16 8.83 44.62
CA GLU A 70 -26.68 9.47 43.39
C GLU A 70 -25.61 8.64 42.69
N VAL A 71 -24.61 8.15 43.43
CA VAL A 71 -23.57 7.23 42.93
C VAL A 71 -24.20 5.98 42.33
N LEU A 72 -25.18 5.37 43.02
CA LEU A 72 -25.89 4.20 42.49
C LEU A 72 -26.58 4.51 41.16
N ARG A 73 -27.33 5.62 41.08
CA ARG A 73 -28.01 6.02 39.84
C ARG A 73 -27.01 6.28 38.71
N PHE A 74 -25.91 6.97 39.01
CA PHE A 74 -24.86 7.27 38.05
C PHE A 74 -24.23 5.98 37.50
N CYS A 75 -23.65 5.15 38.35
CA CYS A 75 -22.95 3.93 37.94
C CYS A 75 -23.87 2.92 37.23
N ASP A 76 -25.13 2.78 37.67
CA ASP A 76 -26.09 1.89 37.02
C ASP A 76 -26.52 2.39 35.63
N GLY A 77 -26.60 3.71 35.46
CA GLY A 77 -26.97 4.38 34.22
C GLY A 77 -25.87 4.45 33.16
N LEU A 78 -24.63 4.11 33.49
CA LEU A 78 -23.52 4.15 32.52
C LEU A 78 -23.72 3.16 31.37
N VAL A 79 -23.45 3.61 30.16
CA VAL A 79 -23.50 2.82 28.94
C VAL A 79 -22.21 2.01 28.81
N ALA A 80 -22.32 0.70 28.51
CA ALA A 80 -21.18 -0.22 28.50
C ALA A 80 -20.06 0.17 27.52
N HIS A 81 -20.41 0.81 26.40
CA HIS A 81 -19.49 1.33 25.41
C HIS A 81 -20.12 2.49 24.64
N TYR A 82 -19.28 3.37 24.09
CA TYR A 82 -19.70 4.37 23.12
C TYR A 82 -19.22 4.01 21.73
N VAL A 83 -20.04 4.31 20.73
CA VAL A 83 -19.67 4.34 19.31
C VAL A 83 -19.77 5.80 18.90
N LEU A 84 -18.63 6.40 18.57
CA LEU A 84 -18.44 7.82 18.30
C LEU A 84 -17.88 8.01 16.89
N ASP A 85 -17.85 9.27 16.44
CA ASP A 85 -17.26 9.70 15.18
C ASP A 85 -17.75 8.86 13.98
N ASP A 86 -19.08 8.79 13.81
CA ASP A 86 -19.76 8.01 12.76
C ASP A 86 -19.34 6.53 12.68
N GLY A 87 -18.97 5.95 13.84
CA GLY A 87 -18.54 4.56 13.94
C GLY A 87 -17.03 4.36 13.78
N ARG A 88 -16.23 5.42 13.69
CA ARG A 88 -14.76 5.35 13.60
C ARG A 88 -14.07 5.24 14.95
N LEU A 89 -14.76 5.54 16.06
CA LEU A 89 -14.20 5.44 17.41
C LEU A 89 -15.11 4.62 18.32
N VAL A 90 -14.55 3.63 19.00
CA VAL A 90 -15.23 2.85 20.03
C VAL A 90 -14.47 2.93 21.33
N VAL A 91 -15.20 3.21 22.40
CA VAL A 91 -14.64 3.35 23.76
C VAL A 91 -15.36 2.37 24.68
N ALA A 92 -14.64 1.44 25.29
CA ALA A 92 -15.16 0.42 26.20
C ALA A 92 -14.13 0.14 27.30
N HIS A 93 -14.53 -0.43 28.45
CA HIS A 93 -13.58 -0.74 29.52
C HIS A 93 -12.58 -1.83 29.09
N ALA A 94 -12.97 -3.10 29.03
CA ALA A 94 -12.08 -4.19 28.62
C ALA A 94 -11.89 -4.31 27.09
N GLY A 95 -12.57 -3.47 26.30
CA GLY A 95 -12.55 -3.48 24.84
C GLY A 95 -13.79 -4.07 24.18
N LEU A 96 -13.86 -4.08 22.85
CA LEU A 96 -15.05 -4.57 22.13
C LEU A 96 -14.78 -5.01 20.68
N LYS A 97 -15.12 -6.27 20.35
CA LYS A 97 -15.09 -6.81 18.98
C LYS A 97 -16.08 -6.09 18.06
N GLU A 98 -15.75 -5.95 16.77
CA GLU A 98 -16.58 -5.24 15.77
C GLU A 98 -18.04 -5.75 15.74
N SER A 99 -18.24 -7.07 15.78
CA SER A 99 -19.57 -7.69 15.75
C SER A 99 -20.46 -7.35 16.96
N LEU A 100 -19.90 -6.77 18.02
CA LEU A 100 -20.59 -6.34 19.23
C LEU A 100 -20.82 -4.82 19.28
N GLN A 101 -20.17 -4.05 18.42
CA GLN A 101 -20.25 -2.59 18.41
C GLN A 101 -21.67 -2.12 18.06
N GLY A 102 -22.13 -1.06 18.74
CA GLY A 102 -23.48 -0.50 18.55
C GLY A 102 -24.67 -1.38 19.00
N ARG A 103 -24.41 -2.54 19.64
CA ARG A 103 -25.47 -3.47 20.09
C ARG A 103 -25.69 -3.37 21.59
N ALA A 104 -26.94 -3.53 22.04
CA ALA A 104 -27.28 -3.61 23.46
C ALA A 104 -27.72 -5.04 23.82
N SER A 105 -26.86 -5.80 24.52
CA SER A 105 -27.20 -7.10 25.09
C SER A 105 -26.37 -7.41 26.33
N ALA A 106 -26.81 -8.36 27.15
CA ALA A 106 -26.05 -8.81 28.32
C ALA A 106 -24.65 -9.30 27.94
N ARG A 107 -24.53 -10.05 26.84
CA ARG A 107 -23.24 -10.53 26.31
C ARG A 107 -22.30 -9.38 25.91
N VAL A 108 -22.83 -8.33 25.28
CA VAL A 108 -22.05 -7.15 24.89
C VAL A 108 -21.54 -6.42 26.13
N ARG A 109 -22.41 -6.22 27.13
CA ARG A 109 -22.03 -5.58 28.40
C ARG A 109 -20.98 -6.40 29.15
N ASP A 110 -21.10 -7.72 29.16
CA ASP A 110 -20.15 -8.62 29.80
C ASP A 110 -18.75 -8.52 29.14
N PHE A 111 -18.68 -8.60 27.81
CA PHE A 111 -17.43 -8.45 27.08
C PHE A 111 -16.79 -7.06 27.31
N ALA A 112 -17.60 -5.99 27.26
CA ALA A 112 -17.12 -4.63 27.45
C ALA A 112 -16.55 -4.39 28.86
N LEU A 113 -16.99 -5.14 29.88
CA LEU A 113 -16.58 -4.98 31.27
C LEU A 113 -15.43 -5.92 31.68
N TYR A 114 -15.42 -7.15 31.18
CA TYR A 114 -14.52 -8.21 31.68
C TYR A 114 -13.56 -8.76 30.61
N GLY A 115 -13.83 -8.49 29.33
CA GLY A 115 -13.18 -9.14 28.20
C GLY A 115 -13.63 -10.60 28.04
N GLU A 116 -12.88 -11.37 27.26
CA GLU A 116 -13.12 -12.80 27.07
C GLU A 116 -12.05 -13.60 27.82
N THR A 117 -12.48 -14.48 28.73
CA THR A 117 -11.57 -15.33 29.52
C THR A 117 -11.38 -16.69 28.85
N THR A 118 -10.18 -17.28 28.95
CA THR A 118 -9.91 -18.64 28.45
C THR A 118 -10.51 -19.73 29.36
N GLY A 119 -10.93 -19.37 30.57
CA GLY A 119 -11.36 -20.31 31.61
C GLY A 119 -10.22 -20.78 32.52
N GLU A 120 -8.98 -20.41 32.21
CA GLU A 120 -7.80 -20.69 33.02
C GLU A 120 -7.48 -19.56 33.98
N THR A 121 -6.72 -19.87 35.03
CA THR A 121 -6.24 -18.91 36.04
C THR A 121 -4.72 -18.98 36.07
N ASP A 122 -4.06 -17.83 36.15
CA ASP A 122 -2.59 -17.76 36.21
C ASP A 122 -2.03 -18.13 37.59
N GLU A 123 -0.69 -18.08 37.73
CA GLU A 123 0.01 -18.34 38.99
C GLU A 123 -0.30 -17.33 40.12
N PHE A 124 -0.92 -16.20 39.78
CA PHE A 124 -1.34 -15.14 40.70
C PHE A 124 -2.84 -15.20 41.04
N GLY A 125 -3.57 -16.23 40.60
CA GLY A 125 -5.00 -16.38 40.87
C GLY A 125 -5.92 -15.51 40.01
N LEU A 126 -5.42 -14.91 38.92
CA LEU A 126 -6.15 -14.04 38.01
C LEU A 126 -6.59 -14.78 36.73
N PRO A 127 -7.81 -14.51 36.21
CA PRO A 127 -8.26 -15.12 34.96
C PRO A 127 -7.36 -14.78 33.77
N VAL A 128 -6.94 -15.80 33.02
CA VAL A 128 -6.25 -15.65 31.74
C VAL A 128 -7.28 -15.21 30.70
N ARG A 129 -6.93 -14.21 29.91
CA ARG A 129 -7.82 -13.56 28.93
C ARG A 129 -7.32 -13.78 27.51
N TYR A 130 -8.28 -13.92 26.60
CA TYR A 130 -8.00 -14.00 25.18
C TYR A 130 -7.54 -12.62 24.65
N PRO A 131 -6.40 -12.53 23.94
CA PRO A 131 -5.85 -11.27 23.44
C PRO A 131 -6.61 -10.76 22.21
N TRP A 132 -7.91 -10.47 22.36
CA TRP A 132 -8.84 -10.18 21.27
C TRP A 132 -8.40 -9.03 20.33
N ALA A 133 -7.57 -8.10 20.82
CA ALA A 133 -6.97 -7.02 20.03
C ALA A 133 -6.11 -7.54 18.87
N GLN A 134 -5.45 -8.69 19.03
CA GLN A 134 -4.63 -9.31 17.98
C GLN A 134 -5.46 -9.82 16.79
N ASP A 135 -6.71 -10.18 17.04
CA ASP A 135 -7.66 -10.64 16.02
C ASP A 135 -8.65 -9.56 15.59
N TYR A 136 -8.54 -8.35 16.14
CA TYR A 136 -9.43 -7.27 15.74
C TYR A 136 -9.15 -6.89 14.28
N ARG A 137 -10.23 -6.82 13.49
CA ARG A 137 -10.22 -6.46 12.06
C ARG A 137 -11.32 -5.46 11.71
N GLY A 138 -11.87 -4.80 12.74
CA GLY A 138 -12.95 -3.85 12.55
C GLY A 138 -12.44 -2.50 12.08
N ARG A 139 -13.36 -1.69 11.55
CA ARG A 139 -13.02 -0.36 11.00
C ARG A 139 -12.75 0.72 12.05
N ALA A 140 -13.20 0.50 13.28
CA ALA A 140 -13.15 1.53 14.32
C ALA A 140 -11.84 1.44 15.10
N THR A 141 -11.29 2.60 15.46
CA THR A 141 -10.30 2.68 16.54
C THR A 141 -10.97 2.26 17.85
N VAL A 142 -10.39 1.30 18.58
CA VAL A 142 -10.94 0.83 19.86
C VAL A 142 -10.03 1.23 21.02
N LEU A 143 -10.53 2.12 21.89
CA LEU A 143 -9.83 2.55 23.10
C LEU A 143 -10.38 1.81 24.31
N TYR A 144 -9.47 1.23 25.10
CA TYR A 144 -9.83 0.39 26.23
C TYR A 144 -8.81 0.46 27.38
N GLY A 145 -9.17 -0.08 28.54
CA GLY A 145 -8.35 -0.18 29.74
C GLY A 145 -8.98 -1.15 30.74
N HIS A 146 -8.20 -2.10 31.27
CA HIS A 146 -8.69 -3.09 32.24
C HIS A 146 -7.53 -3.97 32.73
N THR A 147 -6.69 -4.39 31.77
CA THR A 147 -5.44 -5.09 32.02
C THR A 147 -4.30 -4.11 31.77
N PRO A 148 -3.59 -3.66 32.82
CA PRO A 148 -2.58 -2.63 32.68
C PRO A 148 -1.38 -3.11 31.86
N VAL A 149 -0.85 -2.23 31.01
CA VAL A 149 0.37 -2.45 30.22
C VAL A 149 1.46 -1.43 30.61
N PRO A 150 2.75 -1.76 30.52
CA PRO A 150 3.82 -0.81 30.88
C PRO A 150 3.79 0.46 30.02
N GLU A 151 3.57 0.29 28.71
CA GLU A 151 3.49 1.37 27.73
C GLU A 151 2.33 1.12 26.76
N PRO A 152 1.65 2.16 26.26
CA PRO A 152 0.59 2.02 25.27
C PRO A 152 1.16 1.55 23.93
N GLU A 153 0.60 0.47 23.39
CA GLU A 153 1.00 -0.10 22.10
C GLU A 153 -0.23 -0.23 21.18
N TRP A 154 -0.09 0.20 19.93
CA TRP A 154 -1.13 0.04 18.92
C TRP A 154 -1.14 -1.39 18.39
N VAL A 155 -2.28 -2.07 18.53
CA VAL A 155 -2.48 -3.42 18.01
C VAL A 155 -3.77 -3.45 17.20
N ASN A 156 -3.66 -3.58 15.88
CA ASN A 156 -4.80 -3.58 14.94
C ASN A 156 -5.82 -2.46 15.19
N ASP A 157 -5.39 -1.20 15.25
CA ASP A 157 -6.26 -0.05 15.56
C ASP A 157 -6.95 -0.09 16.94
N THR A 158 -6.43 -0.89 17.86
CA THR A 158 -6.83 -0.87 19.25
C THR A 158 -5.68 -0.36 20.13
N LEU A 159 -6.01 0.33 21.22
CA LEU A 159 -5.03 0.88 22.15
C LEU A 159 -5.50 0.71 23.60
N CYS A 160 -4.68 0.07 24.42
CA CYS A 160 -4.87 0.04 25.87
C CYS A 160 -4.30 1.33 26.50
N LEU A 161 -5.15 2.11 27.15
CA LEU A 161 -4.77 3.34 27.87
C LEU A 161 -4.50 3.10 29.36
N ASP A 162 -4.80 1.91 29.87
CA ASP A 162 -4.46 1.56 31.24
C ASP A 162 -2.98 1.23 31.35
N THR A 163 -2.20 2.21 31.80
CA THR A 163 -0.76 2.07 32.07
C THR A 163 -0.45 1.93 33.55
N GLY A 164 -1.39 1.37 34.33
CA GLY A 164 -1.17 1.02 35.73
C GLY A 164 -0.91 2.22 36.64
N CYS A 165 -1.54 3.37 36.40
CA CYS A 165 -1.35 4.59 37.21
C CYS A 165 -1.48 4.32 38.72
N VAL A 166 -2.50 3.53 39.10
CA VAL A 166 -2.76 3.18 40.51
C VAL A 166 -1.63 2.35 41.16
N PHE A 167 -0.84 1.68 40.33
CA PHE A 167 0.31 0.84 40.72
C PHE A 167 1.65 1.57 40.62
N GLY A 168 1.65 2.91 40.42
CA GLY A 168 2.87 3.70 40.26
C GLY A 168 3.34 3.86 38.81
N GLY A 169 2.53 3.45 37.82
CA GLY A 169 2.79 3.66 36.40
C GLY A 169 2.49 5.09 35.93
N ARG A 170 1.67 5.23 34.89
CA ARG A 170 1.33 6.54 34.29
C ARG A 170 -0.18 6.70 34.13
N LEU A 171 -0.68 7.92 34.23
CA LEU A 171 -2.02 8.30 33.75
C LEU A 171 -1.89 8.69 32.27
N THR A 172 -2.60 7.98 31.41
CA THR A 172 -2.43 8.08 29.96
C THR A 172 -3.73 8.50 29.28
N ALA A 173 -3.61 9.33 28.26
CA ALA A 173 -4.69 9.75 27.38
C ALA A 173 -4.25 9.70 25.91
N LEU A 174 -5.21 9.50 25.01
CA LEU A 174 -5.02 9.62 23.57
C LEU A 174 -5.72 10.88 23.07
N ARG A 175 -5.03 11.68 22.24
CA ARG A 175 -5.67 12.71 21.43
C ARG A 175 -6.13 12.07 20.12
N TYR A 176 -7.44 12.08 19.89
CA TYR A 176 -8.07 11.51 18.70
C TYR A 176 -8.65 12.65 17.84
N PRO A 177 -8.46 12.64 16.51
CA PRO A 177 -7.94 11.54 15.67
C PRO A 177 -6.42 11.53 15.46
N GLU A 178 -5.65 12.44 16.07
CA GLU A 178 -4.21 12.61 15.82
C GLU A 178 -3.35 11.41 16.24
N ARG A 179 -3.89 10.54 17.11
CA ARG A 179 -3.22 9.37 17.70
C ARG A 179 -2.03 9.72 18.61
N ASP A 180 -1.95 10.96 19.10
CA ASP A 180 -0.93 11.39 20.07
C ASP A 180 -1.21 10.80 21.45
N VAL A 181 -0.28 10.00 21.95
CA VAL A 181 -0.32 9.48 23.32
C VAL A 181 0.33 10.49 24.26
N VAL A 182 -0.43 10.94 25.25
CA VAL A 182 0.02 11.88 26.29
C VAL A 182 -0.07 11.20 27.65
N SER A 183 0.95 11.35 28.50
CA SER A 183 0.95 10.69 29.80
C SER A 183 1.71 11.46 30.87
N VAL A 184 1.27 11.33 32.11
CA VAL A 184 1.94 11.85 33.31
C VAL A 184 2.25 10.71 34.29
N ALA A 185 3.40 10.77 34.97
CA ALA A 185 3.77 9.75 35.94
C ALA A 185 2.84 9.81 37.18
N ALA A 186 2.57 8.65 37.77
CA ALA A 186 1.85 8.57 39.03
C ALA A 186 2.62 9.27 40.15
N SER A 187 1.91 9.94 41.06
CA SER A 187 2.52 10.61 42.22
C SER A 187 2.99 9.63 43.31
N ALA A 188 2.39 8.45 43.37
CA ALA A 188 2.70 7.39 44.33
C ALA A 188 2.11 6.04 43.85
N VAL A 189 2.54 4.95 44.48
CA VAL A 189 1.83 3.67 44.42
C VAL A 189 0.64 3.75 45.38
N HIS A 190 -0.59 3.74 44.83
CA HIS A 190 -1.82 3.89 45.62
C HIS A 190 -2.47 2.54 45.97
N TYR A 191 -2.06 1.47 45.30
CA TYR A 191 -2.46 0.09 45.59
C TYR A 191 -1.32 -0.84 45.20
N GLU A 192 -1.03 -1.86 46.00
CA GLU A 192 0.02 -2.84 45.68
C GLU A 192 -0.48 -3.82 44.61
N PRO A 193 0.21 -3.95 43.46
CA PRO A 193 -0.27 -4.79 42.39
C PRO A 193 -0.11 -6.27 42.75
N ALA A 194 -1.12 -7.09 42.43
CA ALA A 194 -1.06 -8.54 42.65
C ALA A 194 0.04 -9.23 41.80
N ARG A 195 0.39 -8.61 40.66
CA ARG A 195 1.55 -8.96 39.83
C ARG A 195 2.58 -7.82 39.93
N PRO A 196 3.89 -8.08 39.99
CA PRO A 196 4.89 -7.01 39.97
C PRO A 196 4.67 -6.08 38.76
N PHE A 197 4.59 -4.76 38.99
CA PHE A 197 4.37 -3.77 37.93
C PHE A 197 5.34 -2.58 38.09
N PRO A 198 6.01 -2.12 37.01
CA PRO A 198 6.07 -2.77 35.69
C PRO A 198 6.82 -4.10 35.80
N ALA A 199 6.25 -5.19 35.27
CA ALA A 199 6.98 -6.44 35.15
C ALA A 199 8.12 -6.24 34.14
N ALA A 200 9.29 -6.85 34.38
CA ALA A 200 10.21 -7.13 33.29
C ALA A 200 9.40 -7.83 32.18
N PRO A 201 9.60 -7.50 30.88
CA PRO A 201 8.83 -8.10 29.81
C PRO A 201 8.88 -9.61 30.00
N ALA A 202 7.76 -10.21 30.39
CA ALA A 202 7.64 -11.65 30.46
C ALA A 202 8.08 -12.18 29.09
N GLU A 203 8.86 -13.28 29.08
CA GLU A 203 9.13 -14.00 27.84
C GLU A 203 7.83 -14.05 27.05
N ARG A 204 7.80 -13.32 25.92
CA ARG A 204 6.59 -13.11 25.12
C ARG A 204 6.02 -14.49 24.85
N VAL A 205 4.93 -14.86 25.53
CA VAL A 205 4.22 -16.14 25.31
C VAL A 205 3.84 -16.17 23.85
N GLU A 206 4.63 -16.85 23.01
CA GLU A 206 4.60 -16.86 21.53
C GLU A 206 3.64 -15.81 20.96
N GLN A 207 3.98 -14.53 21.18
CA GLN A 207 3.11 -13.44 20.81
C GLN A 207 3.22 -13.31 19.30
N ARG A 208 2.12 -13.53 18.61
CA ARG A 208 2.02 -13.33 17.17
C ARG A 208 2.51 -11.92 16.84
N GLU A 209 3.55 -11.81 16.01
CA GLU A 209 4.11 -10.50 15.67
C GLU A 209 3.02 -9.66 14.97
N PRO A 210 2.87 -8.37 15.31
CA PRO A 210 1.88 -7.48 14.67
C PRO A 210 1.96 -7.44 13.13
N ASP A 211 3.12 -7.82 12.59
CA ASP A 211 3.43 -7.86 11.16
C ASP A 211 3.03 -9.19 10.47
N GLU A 212 2.49 -10.17 11.21
CA GLU A 212 2.10 -11.46 10.65
C GLU A 212 0.70 -11.42 10.02
N LEU A 213 0.63 -11.61 8.70
CA LEU A 213 -0.62 -11.62 7.95
C LEU A 213 -1.37 -12.97 8.11
N ALA A 214 -2.66 -12.92 8.43
CA ALA A 214 -3.49 -14.11 8.40
C ALA A 214 -3.94 -14.41 6.96
N LEU A 215 -4.10 -15.70 6.65
CA LEU A 215 -4.69 -16.13 5.38
C LEU A 215 -6.08 -15.51 5.15
N THR A 216 -6.85 -15.39 6.22
CA THR A 216 -8.15 -14.72 6.26
C THR A 216 -8.04 -13.19 6.27
N ASP A 217 -6.88 -12.58 6.06
CA ASP A 217 -6.79 -11.15 5.76
C ASP A 217 -6.93 -10.92 4.24
N VAL A 218 -6.61 -11.92 3.43
CA VAL A 218 -6.56 -11.80 1.96
C VAL A 218 -7.47 -12.77 1.20
N LEU A 219 -7.96 -13.86 1.82
CA LEU A 219 -8.84 -14.85 1.17
C LEU A 219 -10.35 -14.57 1.31
N GLY A 220 -11.12 -14.98 0.29
CA GLY A 220 -12.59 -14.88 0.21
C GLY A 220 -13.09 -13.74 -0.69
N ARG A 221 -14.39 -13.70 -0.96
CA ARG A 221 -15.01 -12.63 -1.77
C ARG A 221 -14.97 -11.31 -0.99
N ARG A 222 -13.96 -10.48 -1.25
CA ARG A 222 -13.74 -9.20 -0.57
C ARG A 222 -13.88 -8.03 -1.51
N GLY A 223 -14.29 -6.90 -0.95
CA GLY A 223 -14.20 -5.61 -1.60
C GLY A 223 -13.34 -4.69 -0.73
N VAL A 224 -12.30 -4.14 -1.34
CA VAL A 224 -11.44 -3.12 -0.71
C VAL A 224 -12.08 -1.77 -1.01
N GLU A 225 -12.44 -1.04 0.03
CA GLU A 225 -12.87 0.36 -0.13
C GLU A 225 -11.65 1.20 -0.49
N THR A 226 -11.79 2.02 -1.53
CA THR A 226 -10.75 2.93 -2.01
C THR A 226 -11.29 4.33 -2.14
N ARG A 227 -10.49 5.36 -1.83
CA ARG A 227 -10.86 6.76 -2.07
C ARG A 227 -11.20 7.05 -3.54
N LEU A 228 -10.43 6.49 -4.47
CA LEU A 228 -10.49 6.84 -5.90
C LEU A 228 -11.56 6.09 -6.70
N ALA A 229 -11.88 4.85 -6.34
CA ALA A 229 -12.80 4.00 -7.11
C ALA A 229 -13.95 3.41 -6.27
N GLY A 230 -14.09 3.81 -5.01
CA GLY A 230 -15.02 3.17 -4.07
C GLY A 230 -14.63 1.72 -3.83
N ARG A 231 -15.62 0.83 -3.72
CA ARG A 231 -15.40 -0.59 -3.43
C ARG A 231 -14.88 -1.37 -4.66
N VAL A 232 -13.62 -1.76 -4.64
CA VAL A 232 -13.01 -2.66 -5.64
C VAL A 232 -13.15 -4.11 -5.20
N THR A 233 -13.92 -4.90 -5.97
CA THR A 233 -14.16 -6.32 -5.65
C THR A 233 -13.11 -7.24 -6.26
N VAL A 234 -12.61 -8.17 -5.46
CA VAL A 234 -11.69 -9.25 -5.87
C VAL A 234 -12.42 -10.59 -5.84
N ARG A 235 -12.28 -11.39 -6.91
CA ARG A 235 -12.86 -12.74 -6.97
C ARG A 235 -11.96 -13.74 -6.24
N GLU A 236 -12.56 -14.79 -5.68
CA GLU A 236 -11.84 -15.79 -4.89
C GLU A 236 -10.74 -16.51 -5.68
N GLU A 237 -10.99 -16.87 -6.94
CA GLU A 237 -10.00 -17.49 -7.83
C GLU A 237 -8.76 -16.61 -8.05
N GLN A 238 -8.97 -15.29 -8.18
CA GLN A 238 -7.90 -14.29 -8.34
C GLN A 238 -7.08 -14.16 -7.06
N ALA A 239 -7.74 -14.18 -5.91
CA ALA A 239 -7.08 -14.13 -4.61
C ALA A 239 -6.19 -15.36 -4.37
N ALA A 240 -6.61 -16.55 -4.78
CA ALA A 240 -5.80 -17.76 -4.65
C ALA A 240 -4.50 -17.70 -5.47
N GLY A 241 -4.55 -17.17 -6.70
CA GLY A 241 -3.35 -16.97 -7.54
C GLY A 241 -2.37 -15.96 -6.95
N ALA A 242 -2.88 -14.84 -6.41
CA ALA A 242 -2.05 -13.85 -5.73
C ALA A 242 -1.38 -14.41 -4.46
N LEU A 243 -2.07 -15.30 -3.73
CA LEU A 243 -1.54 -15.90 -2.51
C LEU A 243 -0.28 -16.72 -2.78
N GLU A 244 -0.29 -17.52 -3.85
CA GLU A 244 0.86 -18.34 -4.22
C GLU A 244 2.10 -17.47 -4.45
N VAL A 245 1.93 -16.38 -5.21
CA VAL A 245 3.02 -15.47 -5.54
C VAL A 245 3.53 -14.73 -4.29
N MET A 246 2.60 -14.21 -3.48
CA MET A 246 2.92 -13.41 -2.30
C MET A 246 3.61 -14.25 -1.21
N SER A 247 3.08 -15.44 -0.92
CA SER A 247 3.57 -16.28 0.17
C SER A 247 4.94 -16.94 -0.10
N ARG A 248 5.30 -17.13 -1.37
CA ARG A 248 6.52 -17.88 -1.74
C ARG A 248 7.65 -17.03 -2.27
N PHE A 249 7.35 -15.93 -2.94
CA PHE A 249 8.34 -15.23 -3.77
C PHE A 249 8.43 -13.72 -3.51
N ALA A 250 7.49 -13.13 -2.79
CA ALA A 250 7.54 -11.71 -2.49
C ALA A 250 8.63 -11.37 -1.48
N VAL A 251 9.01 -10.09 -1.45
CA VAL A 251 9.77 -9.52 -0.34
C VAL A 251 8.96 -9.60 0.94
N GLU A 252 9.62 -9.42 2.08
CA GLU A 252 8.95 -9.42 3.38
C GLU A 252 7.79 -8.39 3.40
N PRO A 253 6.59 -8.76 3.90
CA PRO A 253 5.40 -7.92 3.86
C PRO A 253 5.60 -6.49 4.38
N ARG A 254 6.45 -6.29 5.40
CA ARG A 254 6.78 -4.97 5.97
C ARG A 254 7.32 -3.98 4.94
N TRP A 255 7.99 -4.47 3.89
CA TRP A 255 8.58 -3.65 2.84
C TRP A 255 7.65 -3.42 1.64
N LEU A 256 6.59 -4.24 1.52
CA LEU A 256 5.70 -4.24 0.38
C LEU A 256 4.50 -3.31 0.62
N LEU A 257 4.75 -2.01 0.62
CA LEU A 257 3.73 -0.98 0.85
C LEU A 257 2.86 -0.70 -0.38
N HIS A 258 3.31 -1.10 -1.56
CA HIS A 258 2.71 -0.74 -2.84
C HIS A 258 3.05 -1.74 -3.93
N LEU A 259 2.08 -2.00 -4.81
CA LEU A 259 2.31 -2.61 -6.12
C LEU A 259 1.80 -1.68 -7.22
N PRO A 260 2.61 -1.46 -8.28
CA PRO A 260 2.25 -0.57 -9.36
C PRO A 260 1.13 -1.16 -10.22
N ALA A 261 0.25 -0.30 -10.70
CA ALA A 261 -0.84 -0.69 -11.59
C ALA A 261 -0.33 -1.08 -12.99
N THR A 262 -1.11 -1.94 -13.64
CA THR A 262 -1.03 -2.16 -15.08
C THR A 262 -1.31 -0.86 -15.84
N MET A 263 -0.76 -0.74 -17.04
CA MET A 263 -0.92 0.47 -17.85
C MET A 263 -1.70 0.19 -19.12
N ALA A 264 -2.73 1.01 -19.36
CA ALA A 264 -3.56 0.94 -20.53
C ALA A 264 -2.85 1.49 -21.79
N PRO A 265 -3.06 0.87 -22.97
CA PRO A 265 -2.63 1.45 -24.22
C PRO A 265 -3.57 2.57 -24.67
N CYS A 266 -3.03 3.50 -25.46
CA CYS A 266 -3.84 4.48 -26.17
C CYS A 266 -4.89 3.83 -27.09
N PRO A 267 -5.98 4.53 -27.46
CA PRO A 267 -6.84 4.07 -28.54
C PRO A 267 -6.03 3.77 -29.80
N THR A 268 -6.42 2.73 -30.53
CA THR A 268 -5.81 2.38 -31.81
C THR A 268 -5.79 3.57 -32.76
N ALA A 269 -4.70 3.74 -33.52
CA ALA A 269 -4.64 4.73 -34.59
C ALA A 269 -5.73 4.42 -35.66
N PRO A 270 -6.53 5.43 -36.07
CA PRO A 270 -7.68 5.22 -36.95
C PRO A 270 -7.29 4.82 -38.38
N ASP A 271 -6.15 5.32 -38.87
CA ASP A 271 -5.66 5.15 -40.22
C ASP A 271 -4.11 5.10 -40.25
N GLY A 272 -3.52 5.11 -41.44
CA GLY A 272 -2.06 5.11 -41.64
C GLY A 272 -1.40 3.74 -41.50
N ASP A 273 -0.10 3.74 -41.20
CA ASP A 273 0.75 2.55 -41.03
C ASP A 273 1.15 2.27 -39.56
N LEU A 274 0.53 3.00 -38.63
CA LEU A 274 0.73 2.88 -37.19
C LEU A 274 -0.43 2.15 -36.52
N LEU A 275 -0.12 1.41 -35.45
CA LEU A 275 -1.11 0.82 -34.56
C LEU A 275 -1.42 1.74 -33.36
N GLU A 276 -0.40 2.42 -32.85
CA GLU A 276 -0.46 3.38 -31.75
C GLU A 276 0.10 4.72 -32.24
N HIS A 277 -0.63 5.80 -31.97
CA HIS A 277 -0.25 7.16 -32.40
C HIS A 277 -0.50 8.17 -31.28
N PRO A 278 0.41 9.14 -31.05
CA PRO A 278 0.27 10.16 -30.00
C PRO A 278 -1.08 10.89 -30.02
N GLY A 279 -1.56 11.25 -31.21
CA GLY A 279 -2.84 11.95 -31.39
C GLY A 279 -4.03 11.22 -30.78
N SER A 280 -4.05 9.87 -30.80
CA SER A 280 -5.11 9.07 -30.18
C SER A 280 -5.10 9.18 -28.65
N ALA A 281 -3.93 9.30 -28.03
CA ALA A 281 -3.79 9.48 -26.59
C ALA A 281 -4.21 10.90 -26.16
N PHE A 282 -3.76 11.92 -26.88
CA PHE A 282 -4.13 13.32 -26.61
C PHE A 282 -5.64 13.54 -26.76
N GLU A 283 -6.23 12.99 -27.82
CA GLU A 283 -7.68 13.05 -28.03
C GLU A 283 -8.46 12.33 -26.92
N ALA A 284 -7.96 11.19 -26.44
CA ALA A 284 -8.58 10.48 -25.33
C ALA A 284 -8.59 11.34 -24.05
N TYR A 285 -7.47 11.97 -23.71
CA TYR A 285 -7.39 12.87 -22.55
C TYR A 285 -8.25 14.12 -22.71
N ARG A 286 -8.25 14.73 -23.91
CA ARG A 286 -9.13 15.87 -24.23
C ARG A 286 -10.60 15.53 -24.02
N ARG A 287 -11.04 14.33 -24.47
CA ARG A 287 -12.40 13.83 -24.25
C ARG A 287 -12.69 13.51 -22.79
N SER A 288 -11.69 13.19 -21.99
CA SER A 288 -11.81 13.05 -20.54
C SER A 288 -11.73 14.39 -19.80
N GLY A 289 -11.59 15.53 -20.48
CA GLY A 289 -11.55 16.86 -19.85
C GLY A 289 -10.16 17.27 -19.34
N VAL A 290 -9.10 16.55 -19.72
CA VAL A 290 -7.72 16.88 -19.36
C VAL A 290 -7.13 17.80 -20.43
N GLY A 291 -6.93 19.07 -20.09
CA GLY A 291 -6.41 20.10 -21.00
C GLY A 291 -4.89 20.04 -21.20
N ARG A 292 -4.14 19.53 -20.22
CA ARG A 292 -2.68 19.49 -20.23
C ARG A 292 -2.17 18.13 -19.81
N VAL A 293 -1.26 17.56 -20.60
CA VAL A 293 -0.62 16.26 -20.34
C VAL A 293 0.89 16.38 -20.35
N LEU A 294 1.56 15.42 -19.71
CA LEU A 294 3.00 15.24 -19.79
C LEU A 294 3.30 13.94 -20.54
N CYS A 295 4.08 14.05 -21.61
CA CYS A 295 4.68 12.93 -22.31
C CYS A 295 6.02 12.61 -21.65
N GLU A 296 6.18 11.38 -21.17
CA GLU A 296 7.42 10.88 -20.59
C GLU A 296 7.99 9.77 -21.47
N GLU A 297 9.31 9.74 -21.65
CA GLU A 297 9.98 8.60 -22.30
C GLU A 297 9.60 7.31 -21.58
N LYS A 298 9.06 6.35 -22.34
CA LYS A 298 8.82 5.02 -21.83
C LYS A 298 10.14 4.26 -21.89
N HIS A 299 10.84 4.21 -20.75
CA HIS A 299 12.04 3.41 -20.61
C HIS A 299 11.70 1.92 -20.78
N MET A 300 12.55 1.20 -21.52
CA MET A 300 12.39 -0.23 -21.72
C MET A 300 13.29 -0.99 -20.75
N GLY A 301 12.71 -1.41 -19.62
CA GLY A 301 13.42 -2.08 -18.56
C GLY A 301 12.50 -3.02 -17.77
N SER A 302 12.57 -2.93 -16.45
CA SER A 302 11.61 -3.56 -15.56
C SER A 302 11.23 -2.60 -14.44
N ARG A 303 9.92 -2.41 -14.25
CA ARG A 303 9.36 -1.61 -13.17
C ARG A 303 9.92 -2.04 -11.82
N ALA A 304 10.47 -1.09 -11.08
CA ALA A 304 11.10 -1.27 -9.78
C ALA A 304 10.55 -0.24 -8.79
N ILE A 305 10.03 -0.72 -7.66
CA ILE A 305 9.65 0.11 -6.53
C ILE A 305 10.79 0.07 -5.53
N ALA A 306 11.33 1.23 -5.15
CA ALA A 306 12.46 1.34 -4.23
C ALA A 306 12.03 2.08 -2.96
N LEU A 307 11.92 1.33 -1.86
CA LEU A 307 11.75 1.88 -0.51
C LEU A 307 13.14 2.14 0.07
N VAL A 308 13.44 3.40 0.37
CA VAL A 308 14.74 3.86 0.84
C VAL A 308 14.57 4.50 2.21
N CYS A 309 15.10 3.90 3.27
CA CYS A 309 15.21 4.53 4.58
C CYS A 309 16.51 5.33 4.65
N ARG A 310 16.57 6.38 5.47
CA ARG A 310 17.77 7.20 5.68
C ARG A 310 18.91 6.40 6.31
N ASP A 311 18.56 5.48 7.21
CA ASP A 311 19.47 4.61 7.94
C ASP A 311 18.72 3.38 8.51
N GLY A 312 19.46 2.51 9.19
CA GLY A 312 18.92 1.31 9.82
C GLY A 312 18.00 1.59 11.02
N ASP A 313 18.16 2.74 11.68
CA ASP A 313 17.33 3.10 12.84
C ASP A 313 15.93 3.51 12.39
N VAL A 314 15.82 4.28 11.30
CA VAL A 314 14.53 4.56 10.66
C VAL A 314 13.87 3.27 10.18
N ALA A 315 14.61 2.39 9.51
CA ALA A 315 14.09 1.09 9.05
C ALA A 315 13.52 0.25 10.21
N ARG A 316 14.21 0.22 11.35
CA ARG A 316 13.76 -0.48 12.56
C ARG A 316 12.53 0.19 13.17
N ALA A 317 12.57 1.50 13.38
CA ALA A 317 11.51 2.25 14.05
C ALA A 317 10.22 2.28 13.24
N ARG A 318 10.31 2.46 11.91
CA ARG A 318 9.16 2.67 11.03
C ARG A 318 8.58 1.38 10.44
N PHE A 319 9.43 0.39 10.17
CA PHE A 319 9.06 -0.84 9.47
C PHE A 319 9.36 -2.11 10.27
N GLY A 320 9.93 -2.02 11.46
CA GLY A 320 10.26 -3.19 12.28
C GLY A 320 11.43 -4.01 11.76
N ALA A 321 12.33 -3.43 10.96
CA ALA A 321 13.47 -4.16 10.39
C ALA A 321 14.35 -4.83 11.47
N THR A 322 14.59 -6.14 11.32
CA THR A 322 15.31 -6.96 12.31
C THR A 322 16.72 -7.38 11.88
N ASP A 323 17.06 -7.24 10.60
CA ASP A 323 18.24 -7.84 9.99
C ASP A 323 19.28 -6.81 9.51
N GLY A 324 19.07 -5.54 9.81
CA GLY A 324 19.92 -4.43 9.35
C GLY A 324 19.60 -3.97 7.92
N ALA A 325 18.55 -4.48 7.28
CA ALA A 325 18.05 -3.94 6.02
C ALA A 325 17.61 -2.48 6.18
N THR A 326 17.87 -1.69 5.14
CA THR A 326 17.58 -0.24 5.12
C THR A 326 16.47 0.12 4.12
N GLY A 327 15.70 -0.90 3.70
CA GLY A 327 14.65 -0.77 2.70
C GLY A 327 14.59 -1.99 1.78
N ALA A 328 13.94 -1.85 0.63
CA ALA A 328 13.79 -2.91 -0.35
C ALA A 328 13.64 -2.36 -1.77
N VAL A 329 13.97 -3.19 -2.77
CA VAL A 329 13.67 -2.92 -4.18
C VAL A 329 12.91 -4.11 -4.76
N HIS A 330 11.65 -3.92 -5.12
CA HIS A 330 10.78 -4.99 -5.59
C HIS A 330 10.18 -4.74 -6.97
N THR A 331 9.82 -5.82 -7.65
CA THR A 331 9.18 -5.80 -8.97
C THR A 331 7.69 -5.51 -8.87
N ARG A 332 7.02 -5.34 -10.02
CA ARG A 332 5.55 -5.23 -10.12
C ARG A 332 4.74 -6.37 -9.49
N THR A 333 5.37 -7.50 -9.17
CA THR A 333 4.73 -8.65 -8.51
C THR A 333 5.20 -8.84 -7.06
N GLY A 334 5.91 -7.85 -6.50
CA GLY A 334 6.36 -7.85 -5.11
C GLY A 334 7.62 -8.67 -4.86
N ARG A 335 8.24 -9.25 -5.90
CA ARG A 335 9.46 -10.06 -5.76
C ARG A 335 10.68 -9.16 -5.59
N SER A 336 11.68 -9.60 -4.82
CA SER A 336 12.95 -8.89 -4.74
C SER A 336 13.59 -8.75 -6.14
N PHE A 337 14.09 -7.56 -6.46
CA PHE A 337 14.71 -7.32 -7.76
C PHE A 337 16.04 -8.07 -7.85
N PHE A 338 16.88 -7.91 -6.83
CA PHE A 338 18.20 -8.55 -6.67
C PHE A 338 18.30 -9.36 -5.37
N GLY A 339 19.42 -10.08 -5.19
CA GLY A 339 19.79 -10.65 -3.89
C GLY A 339 20.16 -9.57 -2.87
N ARG A 340 20.16 -9.94 -1.58
CA ARG A 340 20.32 -9.03 -0.43
C ARG A 340 21.47 -8.03 -0.58
N ASP A 341 22.68 -8.52 -0.87
CA ASP A 341 23.89 -7.69 -0.93
C ASP A 341 23.80 -6.62 -2.03
N LEU A 342 23.28 -6.99 -3.20
CA LEU A 342 23.17 -6.09 -4.33
C LEU A 342 22.01 -5.09 -4.15
N THR A 343 20.93 -5.52 -3.48
CA THR A 343 19.85 -4.62 -3.06
C THR A 343 20.37 -3.57 -2.08
N GLU A 344 21.12 -3.94 -1.05
CA GLU A 344 21.67 -2.98 -0.08
C GLU A 344 22.69 -2.04 -0.74
N GLU A 345 23.53 -2.53 -1.65
CA GLU A 345 24.45 -1.67 -2.41
C GLU A 345 23.69 -0.64 -3.28
N LEU A 346 22.57 -1.05 -3.90
CA LEU A 346 21.71 -0.14 -4.66
C LEU A 346 21.06 0.90 -3.72
N LEU A 347 20.49 0.46 -2.60
CA LEU A 347 19.88 1.34 -1.60
C LEU A 347 20.90 2.33 -1.02
N ARG A 348 22.14 1.91 -0.77
CA ARG A 348 23.23 2.77 -0.30
C ARG A 348 23.53 3.90 -1.29
N ARG A 349 23.62 3.59 -2.59
CA ARG A 349 23.81 4.62 -3.63
C ARG A 349 22.60 5.56 -3.74
N LEU A 350 21.39 5.01 -3.68
CA LEU A 350 20.17 5.83 -3.69
C LEU A 350 20.08 6.75 -2.47
N ARG A 351 20.37 6.26 -1.25
CA ARG A 351 20.44 7.09 -0.04
C ARG A 351 21.43 8.26 -0.21
N ALA A 352 22.60 7.98 -0.74
CA ALA A 352 23.62 9.01 -1.00
C ALA A 352 23.12 10.04 -2.03
N ALA A 353 22.45 9.60 -3.10
CA ALA A 353 21.85 10.49 -4.10
C ALA A 353 20.72 11.35 -3.52
N VAL A 354 19.85 10.77 -2.68
CA VAL A 354 18.76 11.47 -1.99
C VAL A 354 19.32 12.52 -1.02
N ALA A 355 20.37 12.18 -0.27
CA ALA A 355 21.05 13.10 0.63
C ALA A 355 21.76 14.23 -0.15
N GLY A 356 22.48 13.90 -1.23
CA GLY A 356 23.14 14.89 -2.09
C GLY A 356 22.16 15.81 -2.81
N ALA A 357 20.96 15.31 -3.09
CA ALA A 357 19.85 16.11 -3.60
C ALA A 357 19.17 16.95 -2.51
N GLY A 358 19.42 16.74 -1.21
CA GLY A 358 18.82 17.49 -0.10
C GLY A 358 17.34 17.15 0.18
N LEU A 359 16.89 15.95 -0.22
CA LEU A 359 15.47 15.61 -0.15
C LEU A 359 15.00 15.18 1.23
N TRP A 360 15.89 14.69 2.11
CA TRP A 360 15.50 14.31 3.48
C TRP A 360 14.98 15.51 4.26
N GLU A 361 15.69 16.63 4.16
CA GLU A 361 15.38 17.88 4.87
C GLU A 361 14.25 18.66 4.20
N GLU A 362 14.21 18.70 2.85
CA GLU A 362 13.14 19.38 2.12
C GLU A 362 11.77 18.74 2.32
N LEU A 363 11.72 17.40 2.38
CA LEU A 363 10.49 16.63 2.53
C LEU A 363 10.19 16.26 3.99
N ASP A 364 11.05 16.68 4.94
CA ASP A 364 10.98 16.35 6.37
C ASP A 364 10.68 14.86 6.62
N THR A 365 11.53 13.99 6.09
CA THR A 365 11.28 12.54 6.10
C THR A 365 12.51 11.71 6.41
N GLY A 366 12.29 10.57 7.07
CA GLY A 366 13.30 9.51 7.28
C GLY A 366 13.29 8.44 6.20
N TRP A 367 12.24 8.34 5.37
CA TRP A 367 12.13 7.35 4.31
C TRP A 367 11.40 7.90 3.08
N LEU A 368 11.60 7.26 1.95
CA LEU A 368 10.86 7.57 0.72
C LEU A 368 10.62 6.33 -0.12
N LEU A 369 9.55 6.35 -0.90
CA LEU A 369 9.19 5.27 -1.82
C LEU A 369 9.19 5.79 -3.26
N LEU A 370 10.14 5.31 -4.06
CA LEU A 370 10.27 5.69 -5.47
C LEU A 370 9.62 4.65 -6.37
N ASP A 371 9.01 5.15 -7.43
CA ASP A 371 8.57 4.35 -8.57
C ASP A 371 9.46 4.66 -9.76
N ALA A 372 10.10 3.61 -10.29
CA ALA A 372 11.15 3.73 -11.27
C ALA A 372 11.13 2.59 -12.29
N GLU A 373 11.83 2.80 -13.41
CA GLU A 373 12.17 1.73 -14.35
C GLU A 373 13.65 1.38 -14.17
N LEU A 374 13.97 0.10 -14.00
CA LEU A 374 15.34 -0.39 -13.92
C LEU A 374 15.80 -0.96 -15.27
N LEU A 375 16.94 -0.46 -15.75
CA LEU A 375 17.57 -0.82 -17.02
C LEU A 375 18.92 -1.52 -16.79
N PRO A 376 19.39 -2.37 -17.73
CA PRO A 376 18.72 -2.82 -18.94
C PRO A 376 17.59 -3.80 -18.68
N TRP A 377 16.77 -4.03 -19.71
CA TRP A 377 15.78 -5.12 -19.69
C TRP A 377 16.42 -6.48 -19.42
N SER A 378 17.64 -6.71 -19.93
CA SER A 378 18.41 -7.95 -19.68
C SER A 378 18.82 -8.15 -18.22
N ALA A 379 18.85 -7.11 -17.37
CA ALA A 379 19.23 -7.26 -15.96
C ALA A 379 18.28 -8.17 -15.17
N LYS A 380 17.01 -8.31 -15.62
CA LYS A 380 16.03 -9.19 -15.01
C LYS A 380 15.47 -10.26 -15.94
N ALA A 381 15.48 -10.02 -17.25
CA ALA A 381 14.77 -10.84 -18.24
C ALA A 381 15.70 -11.59 -19.21
N GLU A 382 16.94 -11.90 -18.81
CA GLU A 382 17.92 -12.55 -19.70
C GLU A 382 17.40 -13.85 -20.34
N ASP A 383 16.81 -14.75 -19.55
CA ASP A 383 16.27 -16.01 -20.08
C ASP A 383 15.14 -15.77 -21.08
N LEU A 384 14.23 -14.82 -20.79
CA LEU A 384 13.16 -14.43 -21.71
C LEU A 384 13.73 -13.89 -23.02
N VAL A 385 14.72 -13.01 -22.96
CA VAL A 385 15.41 -12.45 -24.13
C VAL A 385 16.03 -13.58 -24.95
N ARG A 386 16.76 -14.49 -24.31
CA ARG A 386 17.45 -15.61 -24.98
C ARG A 386 16.46 -16.56 -25.66
N GLU A 387 15.42 -16.98 -24.94
CA GLU A 387 14.56 -18.09 -25.33
C GLU A 387 13.41 -17.67 -26.25
N GLN A 388 12.91 -16.44 -26.13
CA GLN A 388 11.77 -15.97 -26.92
C GLN A 388 12.17 -15.01 -28.03
N TYR A 389 13.09 -14.06 -27.77
CA TYR A 389 13.42 -13.01 -28.74
C TYR A 389 14.63 -13.38 -29.60
N ALA A 390 15.74 -13.77 -28.98
CA ALA A 390 16.94 -14.16 -29.70
C ALA A 390 16.72 -15.44 -30.53
N ALA A 391 15.95 -16.40 -30.02
CA ALA A 391 15.58 -17.61 -30.75
C ALA A 391 14.81 -17.31 -32.04
N VAL A 392 13.79 -16.45 -31.98
CA VAL A 392 13.00 -16.04 -33.16
C VAL A 392 13.90 -15.36 -34.20
N GLY A 393 14.74 -14.43 -33.77
CA GLY A 393 15.69 -13.74 -34.64
C GLY A 393 16.70 -14.70 -35.30
N ALA A 394 17.24 -15.65 -34.53
CA ALA A 394 18.21 -16.63 -35.02
C ALA A 394 17.60 -17.58 -36.07
N VAL A 395 16.42 -18.13 -35.79
CA VAL A 395 15.74 -19.05 -36.72
C VAL A 395 15.33 -18.32 -38.00
N ALA A 396 14.74 -17.13 -37.88
CA ALA A 396 14.33 -16.35 -39.03
C ALA A 396 15.54 -15.90 -39.89
N GLY A 397 16.62 -15.47 -39.24
CA GLY A 397 17.86 -15.08 -39.89
C GLY A 397 18.58 -16.22 -40.60
N ALA A 398 18.41 -17.46 -40.16
CA ALA A 398 18.95 -18.63 -40.85
C ALA A 398 18.06 -19.11 -42.01
N ALA A 399 16.74 -19.16 -41.80
CA ALA A 399 15.82 -19.80 -42.75
C ALA A 399 15.38 -18.88 -43.91
N LEU A 400 15.07 -17.61 -43.64
CA LEU A 400 14.49 -16.71 -44.63
C LEU A 400 15.46 -16.35 -45.76
N PRO A 401 16.75 -16.03 -45.51
CA PRO A 401 17.70 -15.77 -46.58
C PRO A 401 17.92 -16.99 -47.50
N ALA A 402 17.93 -18.20 -46.94
CA ALA A 402 18.06 -19.43 -47.71
C ALA A 402 16.83 -19.67 -48.61
N ALA A 403 15.62 -19.50 -48.06
CA ALA A 403 14.38 -19.59 -48.84
C ALA A 403 14.32 -18.53 -49.94
N GLU A 404 14.73 -17.30 -49.64
CA GLU A 404 14.81 -16.21 -50.61
C GLU A 404 15.77 -16.53 -51.77
N ALA A 405 16.94 -17.10 -51.47
CA ALA A 405 17.91 -17.50 -52.50
C ALA A 405 17.33 -18.54 -53.48
N VAL A 406 16.60 -19.54 -52.96
CA VAL A 406 15.94 -20.57 -53.78
C VAL A 406 14.84 -19.95 -54.66
N LEU A 407 14.03 -19.05 -54.11
CA LEU A 407 12.96 -18.37 -54.84
C LEU A 407 13.52 -17.45 -55.93
N ARG A 408 14.60 -16.71 -55.65
CA ARG A 408 15.31 -15.90 -56.67
C ARG A 408 15.83 -16.79 -57.81
N ALA A 409 16.43 -17.93 -57.48
CA ALA A 409 16.92 -18.87 -58.49
C ALA A 409 15.79 -19.49 -59.33
N ALA A 410 14.63 -19.79 -58.73
CA ALA A 410 13.45 -20.27 -59.45
C ALA A 410 12.86 -19.21 -60.37
N SER A 411 12.75 -17.96 -59.89
CA SER A 411 12.29 -16.82 -60.70
C SER A 411 13.22 -16.57 -61.89
N ALA A 412 14.54 -16.63 -61.70
CA ALA A 412 15.52 -16.49 -62.78
C ALA A 412 15.40 -17.59 -63.86
N ARG A 413 14.84 -18.76 -63.52
CA ARG A 413 14.51 -19.85 -64.47
C ARG A 413 13.13 -19.70 -65.11
N GLY A 414 12.46 -18.57 -64.92
CA GLY A 414 11.14 -18.30 -65.50
C GLY A 414 9.98 -18.99 -64.78
N GLN A 415 10.17 -19.48 -63.55
CA GLN A 415 9.06 -20.03 -62.75
C GLN A 415 8.24 -18.89 -62.12
N ASP A 416 6.92 -19.07 -62.07
CA ASP A 416 6.02 -18.09 -61.45
C ASP A 416 6.06 -18.21 -59.91
N VAL A 417 7.04 -17.54 -59.31
CA VAL A 417 7.24 -17.48 -57.85
C VAL A 417 7.30 -16.05 -57.31
N GLY A 418 6.90 -15.05 -58.12
CA GLY A 418 7.08 -13.64 -57.79
C GLY A 418 6.42 -13.22 -56.48
N ALA A 419 5.17 -13.66 -56.25
CA ALA A 419 4.44 -13.39 -55.02
C ALA A 419 5.10 -14.04 -53.77
N LEU A 420 5.60 -15.27 -53.91
CA LEU A 420 6.31 -15.97 -52.83
C LEU A 420 7.64 -15.30 -52.51
N LEU A 421 8.38 -14.86 -53.54
CA LEU A 421 9.63 -14.14 -53.38
C LEU A 421 9.40 -12.82 -52.64
N ALA A 422 8.45 -11.99 -53.10
CA ALA A 422 8.14 -10.71 -52.46
C ALA A 422 7.76 -10.88 -50.98
N ARG A 423 6.89 -11.86 -50.67
CA ARG A 423 6.51 -12.18 -49.29
C ARG A 423 7.69 -12.64 -48.45
N THR A 424 8.59 -13.46 -49.00
CA THR A 424 9.75 -13.98 -48.26
C THR A 424 10.78 -12.89 -47.99
N SER A 425 11.05 -12.03 -48.98
CA SER A 425 11.93 -10.87 -48.81
C SER A 425 11.39 -9.89 -47.76
N ALA A 426 10.08 -9.60 -47.75
CA ALA A 426 9.45 -8.75 -46.73
C ALA A 426 9.63 -9.33 -45.31
N ARG A 427 9.36 -10.63 -45.13
CA ARG A 427 9.57 -11.33 -43.85
C ARG A 427 11.03 -11.31 -43.40
N SER A 428 11.97 -11.43 -44.34
CA SER A 428 13.41 -11.37 -44.07
C SER A 428 13.80 -10.00 -43.49
N GLY A 429 13.34 -8.92 -44.14
CA GLY A 429 13.53 -7.56 -43.64
C GLY A 429 12.86 -7.31 -42.27
N ASN A 430 11.62 -7.76 -42.10
CA ASN A 430 10.89 -7.66 -40.84
C ASN A 430 11.60 -8.38 -39.68
N ALA A 431 12.15 -9.57 -39.92
CA ALA A 431 12.90 -10.32 -38.93
C ALA A 431 14.23 -9.65 -38.54
N ALA A 432 14.90 -9.02 -39.50
CA ALA A 432 16.09 -8.21 -39.23
C ALA A 432 15.74 -6.99 -38.35
N ALA A 433 14.68 -6.27 -38.68
CA ALA A 433 14.20 -5.12 -37.88
C ALA A 433 13.76 -5.53 -36.47
N PHE A 434 13.07 -6.67 -36.32
CA PHE A 434 12.75 -7.26 -35.00
C PHE A 434 14.03 -7.54 -34.18
N THR A 435 15.05 -8.10 -34.82
CA THR A 435 16.33 -8.42 -34.16
C THR A 435 17.08 -7.17 -33.73
N GLU A 436 17.07 -6.13 -34.56
CA GLU A 436 17.64 -4.84 -34.23
C GLU A 436 16.90 -4.19 -33.06
N ALA A 437 15.57 -4.25 -33.05
CA ALA A 437 14.73 -3.63 -32.03
C ALA A 437 15.03 -4.15 -30.62
N TYR A 438 15.08 -5.47 -30.39
CA TYR A 438 15.32 -5.97 -29.02
C TYR A 438 16.76 -5.73 -28.53
N ARG A 439 17.75 -5.74 -29.44
CA ARG A 439 19.17 -5.56 -29.09
C ARG A 439 19.46 -4.19 -28.49
N ARG A 440 18.66 -3.17 -28.82
CA ARG A 440 18.79 -1.81 -28.27
C ARG A 440 18.58 -1.75 -26.75
N TYR A 441 17.92 -2.75 -26.17
CA TYR A 441 17.54 -2.79 -24.75
C TYR A 441 18.34 -3.81 -23.94
N VAL A 442 19.41 -4.36 -24.53
CA VAL A 442 20.21 -5.45 -23.96
C VAL A 442 21.67 -5.04 -23.93
N TRP A 443 22.26 -5.01 -22.74
CA TRP A 443 23.70 -4.89 -22.55
C TRP A 443 24.14 -5.69 -21.32
N PRO A 444 25.41 -6.11 -21.25
CA PRO A 444 25.92 -6.87 -20.11
C PRO A 444 25.97 -6.01 -18.85
N THR A 445 25.68 -6.63 -17.71
CA THR A 445 25.79 -6.03 -16.38
C THR A 445 26.67 -6.89 -15.47
N ARG A 446 27.45 -6.28 -14.59
CA ARG A 446 28.24 -6.99 -13.56
C ARG A 446 27.98 -6.36 -12.20
N GLY A 447 27.21 -7.05 -11.35
CA GLY A 447 26.67 -6.40 -10.15
C GLY A 447 25.78 -5.21 -10.57
N LEU A 448 26.06 -4.02 -10.05
CA LEU A 448 25.38 -2.78 -10.47
C LEU A 448 26.07 -2.08 -11.65
N ASP A 449 27.23 -2.53 -12.10
CA ASP A 449 27.89 -1.92 -13.26
C ASP A 449 27.04 -2.15 -14.50
N GLY A 450 26.66 -1.06 -15.17
CA GLY A 450 25.74 -1.06 -16.30
C GLY A 450 24.25 -1.03 -15.91
N VAL A 451 23.91 -1.14 -14.62
CA VAL A 451 22.53 -0.96 -14.15
C VAL A 451 22.21 0.53 -14.05
N GLN A 452 21.04 0.93 -14.55
CA GLN A 452 20.52 2.28 -14.41
C GLN A 452 19.11 2.25 -13.84
N LEU A 453 18.76 3.24 -13.04
CA LEU A 453 17.42 3.45 -12.51
C LEU A 453 16.88 4.76 -13.07
N ALA A 454 15.66 4.75 -13.60
CA ALA A 454 14.96 5.94 -14.08
C ALA A 454 13.71 6.19 -13.21
N PRO A 455 13.83 6.90 -12.08
CA PRO A 455 12.68 7.32 -11.28
C PRO A 455 11.77 8.24 -12.09
N PHE A 456 10.46 8.04 -11.98
CA PHE A 456 9.48 8.96 -12.56
C PHE A 456 8.43 9.44 -11.56
N GLN A 457 8.30 8.79 -10.39
CA GLN A 457 7.44 9.25 -9.30
C GLN A 457 8.09 9.01 -7.94
N LEU A 458 7.92 9.99 -7.05
CA LEU A 458 8.01 9.79 -5.61
C LEU A 458 6.58 9.48 -5.15
N LEU A 459 6.35 8.29 -4.59
CA LEU A 459 5.01 7.83 -4.24
C LEU A 459 4.59 8.31 -2.86
N ALA A 460 5.48 8.17 -1.87
CA ALA A 460 5.20 8.47 -0.47
C ALA A 460 6.46 8.79 0.33
N THR A 461 6.26 9.55 1.40
CA THR A 461 7.20 9.85 2.49
C THR A 461 6.45 9.74 3.82
N GLU A 462 7.11 10.07 4.95
CA GLU A 462 6.44 10.13 6.24
C GLU A 462 5.19 11.02 6.18
N GLY A 463 4.05 10.48 6.62
CA GLY A 463 2.77 11.19 6.69
C GLY A 463 2.15 11.67 5.37
N ARG A 464 2.73 11.40 4.19
CA ARG A 464 2.24 11.98 2.92
C ARG A 464 2.40 11.06 1.71
N THR A 465 1.34 10.96 0.89
CA THR A 465 1.39 10.49 -0.49
C THR A 465 1.49 11.66 -1.46
N PHE A 466 1.97 11.41 -2.67
CA PHE A 466 2.15 12.44 -3.71
C PHE A 466 1.40 12.07 -5.00
N ASP A 467 0.29 11.34 -4.91
CA ASP A 467 -0.57 11.06 -6.06
C ASP A 467 -1.23 12.33 -6.63
N ASP A 468 -1.37 13.38 -5.82
CA ASP A 468 -1.90 14.70 -6.19
C ASP A 468 -0.86 15.67 -6.77
N ALA A 469 0.43 15.33 -6.70
CA ALA A 469 1.50 16.17 -7.21
C ALA A 469 1.57 16.12 -8.75
N ASP A 470 1.95 17.24 -9.37
CA ASP A 470 2.12 17.27 -10.81
C ASP A 470 3.36 16.46 -11.26
N HIS A 471 3.28 15.84 -12.44
CA HIS A 471 4.38 15.02 -12.94
C HIS A 471 5.66 15.83 -13.28
N GLY A 472 5.55 17.15 -13.46
CA GLY A 472 6.71 18.02 -13.59
C GLY A 472 7.51 18.08 -12.30
N TRP A 473 6.83 18.23 -11.15
CA TRP A 473 7.44 18.20 -9.83
C TRP A 473 8.17 16.87 -9.55
N HIS A 474 7.51 15.73 -9.79
CA HIS A 474 8.14 14.42 -9.61
C HIS A 474 9.44 14.27 -10.42
N LEU A 475 9.42 14.69 -11.68
CA LEU A 475 10.59 14.54 -12.53
C LEU A 475 11.67 15.59 -12.24
N ALA A 476 11.33 16.75 -11.67
CA ALA A 476 12.32 17.70 -11.15
C ALA A 476 13.09 17.12 -9.95
N LEU A 477 12.42 16.34 -9.08
CA LEU A 477 13.11 15.56 -8.04
C LEU A 477 14.02 14.50 -8.65
N ALA A 478 13.54 13.77 -9.67
CA ALA A 478 14.36 12.78 -10.38
C ALA A 478 15.60 13.43 -11.02
N ASP A 479 15.50 14.63 -11.59
CA ASP A 479 16.63 15.36 -12.18
C ASP A 479 17.71 15.70 -11.13
N ARG A 480 17.31 15.99 -9.88
CA ARG A 480 18.26 16.19 -8.77
C ARG A 480 18.97 14.90 -8.40
N LEU A 481 18.25 13.76 -8.42
CA LEU A 481 18.88 12.44 -8.21
C LEU A 481 19.87 12.10 -9.33
N VAL A 482 19.55 12.44 -10.59
CA VAL A 482 20.46 12.35 -11.73
C VAL A 482 21.70 13.21 -11.51
N ALA A 483 21.55 14.44 -11.04
CA ALA A 483 22.68 15.32 -10.75
C ALA A 483 23.58 14.77 -9.64
N ALA A 484 23.00 14.07 -8.64
CA ALA A 484 23.74 13.49 -7.52
C ALA A 484 24.46 12.18 -7.86
N ASP A 485 23.87 11.30 -8.69
CA ASP A 485 24.51 10.08 -9.19
C ASP A 485 24.11 9.80 -10.65
N PRO A 486 24.76 10.44 -11.64
CA PRO A 486 24.40 10.31 -13.05
C PRO A 486 24.82 8.96 -13.66
N GLN A 487 25.61 8.16 -12.93
CA GLN A 487 25.98 6.82 -13.38
C GLN A 487 24.86 5.81 -13.10
N LEU A 488 24.25 5.90 -11.91
CA LEU A 488 23.15 5.05 -11.51
C LEU A 488 21.80 5.58 -12.00
N VAL A 489 21.55 6.88 -11.85
CA VAL A 489 20.24 7.47 -12.10
C VAL A 489 20.20 8.08 -13.50
N ARG A 490 19.22 7.64 -14.29
CA ARG A 490 19.02 8.05 -15.67
C ARG A 490 17.91 9.11 -15.76
N PRO A 491 18.10 10.19 -16.55
CA PRO A 491 17.06 11.18 -16.76
C PRO A 491 15.91 10.62 -17.62
N THR A 492 14.70 11.08 -17.32
CA THR A 492 13.51 10.82 -18.14
C THR A 492 13.23 12.03 -19.02
N ARG A 493 13.41 11.85 -20.34
CA ARG A 493 13.03 12.87 -21.32
C ARG A 493 11.54 13.09 -21.25
N ARG A 494 11.11 14.36 -21.37
CA ARG A 494 9.70 14.73 -21.22
C ARG A 494 9.31 15.91 -22.11
N LEU A 495 8.02 16.02 -22.41
CA LEU A 495 7.43 17.16 -23.09
C LEU A 495 6.00 17.40 -22.60
N ALA A 496 5.65 18.64 -22.26
CA ALA A 496 4.27 19.01 -21.93
C ALA A 496 3.48 19.30 -23.21
N VAL A 497 2.23 18.82 -23.27
CA VAL A 497 1.32 19.02 -24.41
C VAL A 497 -0.01 19.57 -23.92
N GLU A 498 -0.44 20.68 -24.52
CA GLU A 498 -1.79 21.24 -24.37
C GLU A 498 -2.72 20.54 -25.36
N THR A 499 -3.65 19.72 -24.88
CA THR A 499 -4.46 18.81 -25.72
C THR A 499 -5.44 19.55 -26.63
N GLY A 500 -5.74 20.82 -26.32
CA GLY A 500 -6.59 21.69 -27.12
C GLY A 500 -5.85 22.56 -28.14
N ASP A 501 -4.51 22.61 -28.10
CA ASP A 501 -3.70 23.43 -28.98
C ASP A 501 -3.05 22.57 -30.09
N ALA A 502 -3.36 22.90 -31.35
CA ALA A 502 -2.91 22.10 -32.49
C ALA A 502 -1.37 22.10 -32.65
N GLY A 503 -0.71 23.24 -32.38
CA GLY A 503 0.75 23.34 -32.48
C GLY A 503 1.47 22.54 -31.39
N SER A 504 0.93 22.55 -30.18
CA SER A 504 1.42 21.75 -29.05
C SER A 504 1.25 20.26 -29.29
N VAL A 505 0.10 19.84 -29.85
CA VAL A 505 -0.14 18.46 -30.26
C VAL A 505 0.85 18.02 -31.34
N GLU A 506 1.11 18.85 -32.35
CA GLU A 506 2.08 18.55 -33.41
C GLU A 506 3.51 18.42 -32.85
N ALA A 507 3.90 19.30 -31.92
CA ALA A 507 5.19 19.20 -31.23
C ALA A 507 5.29 17.89 -30.43
N GLY A 508 4.20 17.47 -29.78
CA GLY A 508 4.10 16.18 -29.09
C GLY A 508 4.29 14.97 -30.01
N VAL A 509 3.68 15.01 -31.20
CA VAL A 509 3.85 13.96 -32.22
C VAL A 509 5.30 13.91 -32.69
N ARG A 510 5.87 15.05 -33.07
CA ARG A 510 7.26 15.14 -33.57
C ARG A 510 8.27 14.65 -32.55
N TRP A 511 8.12 15.03 -31.29
CA TRP A 511 8.98 14.57 -30.21
C TRP A 511 8.93 13.04 -30.04
N TRP A 512 7.74 12.44 -30.16
CA TRP A 512 7.59 11.00 -30.12
C TRP A 512 8.21 10.30 -31.35
N GLU A 513 8.10 10.88 -32.55
CA GLU A 513 8.74 10.38 -33.76
C GLU A 513 10.27 10.40 -33.63
N GLU A 514 10.84 11.50 -33.12
CA GLU A 514 12.27 11.62 -32.84
C GLU A 514 12.73 10.59 -31.79
N LEU A 515 11.97 10.46 -30.70
CA LEU A 515 12.23 9.51 -29.62
C LEU A 515 12.26 8.05 -30.10
N THR A 516 11.24 7.65 -30.85
CA THR A 516 11.10 6.28 -31.35
C THR A 516 12.00 6.01 -32.55
N GLY A 517 12.27 7.01 -33.39
CA GLY A 517 13.25 6.96 -34.47
C GLY A 517 14.68 6.75 -33.98
N ALA A 518 15.02 7.34 -32.82
CA ALA A 518 16.29 7.08 -32.11
C ALA A 518 16.33 5.74 -31.36
N GLY A 519 15.25 4.96 -31.43
CA GLY A 519 15.18 3.61 -30.86
C GLY A 519 14.65 3.51 -29.44
N GLY A 520 14.01 4.55 -28.92
CA GLY A 520 13.20 4.44 -27.70
C GLY A 520 11.95 3.58 -27.91
N GLU A 521 11.43 2.99 -26.83
CA GLU A 521 10.21 2.17 -26.90
C GLU A 521 9.00 3.02 -27.32
N GLY A 522 8.93 4.27 -26.85
CA GLY A 522 7.78 5.14 -27.03
C GLY A 522 7.64 6.07 -25.84
N MET A 523 6.40 6.46 -25.54
CA MET A 523 6.12 7.35 -24.42
C MET A 523 4.96 6.87 -23.57
N VAL A 524 4.89 7.38 -22.34
CA VAL A 524 3.72 7.34 -21.48
C VAL A 524 3.15 8.76 -21.40
N VAL A 525 1.89 8.91 -21.77
CA VAL A 525 1.16 10.19 -21.67
C VAL A 525 0.34 10.18 -20.38
N LYS A 526 0.57 11.15 -19.50
CA LYS A 526 -0.10 11.25 -18.19
C LYS A 526 -0.78 12.61 -18.02
N PRO A 527 -1.88 12.73 -17.26
CA PRO A 527 -2.43 14.02 -16.88
C PRO A 527 -1.37 14.86 -16.14
N PHE A 528 -1.15 16.13 -16.53
CA PHE A 528 -0.03 16.89 -15.96
C PHE A 528 -0.12 17.02 -14.44
N GLY A 529 -1.30 17.29 -13.90
CA GLY A 529 -1.53 17.56 -12.47
C GLY A 529 -1.67 16.33 -11.57
N GLY A 530 -1.21 15.15 -11.98
CA GLY A 530 -1.36 13.93 -11.17
C GLY A 530 -2.81 13.40 -11.14
N VAL A 531 -3.22 12.84 -10.01
CA VAL A 531 -4.54 12.22 -9.79
C VAL A 531 -5.59 13.30 -9.51
N VAL A 532 -6.12 13.88 -10.59
CA VAL A 532 -7.16 14.91 -10.52
C VAL A 532 -8.43 14.45 -11.25
N ALA A 533 -9.53 14.39 -10.51
CA ALA A 533 -10.84 14.13 -11.08
C ALA A 533 -11.29 15.29 -11.98
N THR A 534 -11.87 14.96 -13.11
CA THR A 534 -12.46 15.93 -14.02
C THR A 534 -13.99 15.95 -13.84
N GLY A 535 -14.67 16.91 -14.47
CA GLY A 535 -16.14 16.87 -14.59
C GLY A 535 -16.68 15.63 -15.34
N ARG A 536 -15.81 14.76 -15.87
CA ARG A 536 -16.12 13.51 -16.57
C ARG A 536 -15.62 12.27 -15.80
N GLY A 537 -15.24 12.42 -14.53
CA GLY A 537 -14.68 11.37 -13.69
C GLY A 537 -13.15 11.35 -13.68
N LEU A 538 -12.58 10.28 -13.12
CA LEU A 538 -11.14 10.11 -13.01
C LEU A 538 -10.56 9.63 -14.36
N PRO A 539 -9.61 10.37 -14.97
CA PRO A 539 -8.95 9.93 -16.19
C PRO A 539 -8.03 8.73 -15.92
N GLN A 540 -7.57 8.07 -16.99
CA GLN A 540 -6.52 7.04 -16.86
C GLN A 540 -5.25 7.69 -16.29
N PRO A 541 -4.52 7.01 -15.38
CA PRO A 541 -3.30 7.57 -14.78
C PRO A 541 -2.15 7.67 -15.80
N GLY A 542 -2.19 6.86 -16.85
CA GLY A 542 -1.23 6.89 -17.93
C GLY A 542 -1.72 6.10 -19.15
N LEU A 543 -1.39 6.59 -20.34
CA LEU A 543 -1.61 5.89 -21.60
C LEU A 543 -0.27 5.68 -22.29
N LYS A 544 0.10 4.41 -22.54
CA LYS A 544 1.30 4.12 -23.34
C LYS A 544 1.02 4.28 -24.84
N VAL A 545 1.99 4.86 -25.52
CA VAL A 545 2.05 5.06 -26.97
C VAL A 545 3.40 4.55 -27.46
N ARG A 546 3.43 3.31 -27.93
CA ARG A 546 4.66 2.60 -28.30
C ARG A 546 4.99 2.80 -29.77
N GLY A 547 6.28 2.93 -30.04
CA GLY A 547 6.85 3.09 -31.38
C GLY A 547 6.61 1.87 -32.27
N ARG A 548 6.48 2.12 -33.57
CA ARG A 548 6.26 1.08 -34.59
C ARG A 548 7.30 -0.04 -34.53
N GLU A 549 8.57 0.32 -34.43
CA GLU A 549 9.66 -0.67 -34.40
C GLU A 549 9.69 -1.47 -33.09
N TYR A 550 9.36 -0.84 -31.97
CA TYR A 550 9.19 -1.54 -30.69
C TYR A 550 8.04 -2.55 -30.74
N LEU A 551 6.91 -2.20 -31.35
CA LEU A 551 5.74 -3.07 -31.42
C LEU A 551 6.00 -4.39 -32.18
N ARG A 552 7.11 -4.51 -32.93
CA ARG A 552 7.57 -5.81 -33.46
C ARG A 552 7.85 -6.83 -32.36
N LEU A 553 8.34 -6.37 -31.21
CA LEU A 553 8.63 -7.20 -30.04
C LEU A 553 7.36 -7.74 -29.40
N VAL A 554 6.24 -7.04 -29.58
CA VAL A 554 4.95 -7.35 -28.94
C VAL A 554 4.01 -8.11 -29.86
N TYR A 555 3.85 -7.64 -31.10
CA TYR A 555 2.90 -8.18 -32.08
C TYR A 555 3.57 -9.08 -33.13
N GLY A 556 4.89 -9.23 -33.06
CA GLY A 556 5.70 -10.03 -33.96
C GLY A 556 6.33 -9.22 -35.11
N PRO A 557 7.33 -9.81 -35.80
CA PRO A 557 8.09 -9.12 -36.85
C PRO A 557 7.21 -8.56 -37.97
N ASP A 558 6.19 -9.33 -38.37
CA ASP A 558 5.33 -9.05 -39.52
C ASP A 558 4.10 -8.20 -39.18
N HIS A 559 4.00 -7.61 -37.98
CA HIS A 559 2.79 -6.87 -37.58
C HIS A 559 2.50 -5.64 -38.46
N THR A 560 3.52 -5.11 -39.13
CA THR A 560 3.43 -3.96 -40.04
C THR A 560 2.87 -4.31 -41.42
N GLU A 561 2.73 -5.60 -41.75
CA GLU A 561 2.11 -6.01 -43.02
C GLU A 561 0.64 -5.53 -43.08
N PRO A 562 0.15 -4.97 -44.20
CA PRO A 562 -1.17 -4.35 -44.26
C PRO A 562 -2.32 -5.24 -43.76
N ALA A 563 -2.30 -6.53 -44.14
CA ALA A 563 -3.30 -7.50 -43.70
C ALA A 563 -3.20 -7.82 -42.20
N ASN A 564 -1.99 -7.77 -41.61
CA ASN A 564 -1.81 -7.97 -40.18
C ASN A 564 -2.24 -6.73 -39.40
N LEU A 565 -1.80 -5.55 -39.82
CA LEU A 565 -2.14 -4.28 -39.19
C LEU A 565 -3.66 -4.06 -39.17
N ALA A 566 -4.34 -4.31 -40.30
CA ALA A 566 -5.80 -4.19 -40.37
C ALA A 566 -6.51 -5.07 -39.33
N ARG A 567 -6.09 -6.34 -39.16
CA ARG A 567 -6.64 -7.23 -38.13
C ARG A 567 -6.32 -6.77 -36.72
N LEU A 568 -5.10 -6.27 -36.49
CA LEU A 568 -4.65 -5.82 -35.17
C LEU A 568 -5.34 -4.53 -34.69
N ARG A 569 -5.91 -3.74 -35.59
CA ARG A 569 -6.70 -2.56 -35.23
C ARG A 569 -7.95 -2.92 -34.42
N GLU A 570 -8.51 -4.09 -34.65
CA GLU A 570 -9.67 -4.64 -33.94
C GLU A 570 -9.28 -5.20 -32.56
N ARG A 571 -8.84 -4.33 -31.64
CA ARG A 571 -8.42 -4.70 -30.28
C ARG A 571 -9.38 -4.20 -29.20
N HIS A 572 -9.68 -5.06 -28.22
CA HIS A 572 -10.57 -4.74 -27.11
C HIS A 572 -9.80 -4.17 -25.91
N LEU A 573 -9.81 -2.84 -25.77
CA LEU A 573 -9.03 -2.13 -24.73
C LEU A 573 -9.77 -1.98 -23.39
N GLY A 574 -11.08 -2.26 -23.35
CA GLY A 574 -11.94 -1.94 -22.21
C GLY A 574 -11.52 -2.62 -20.91
N LEU A 575 -11.22 -3.92 -20.96
CA LEU A 575 -10.79 -4.68 -19.78
C LEU A 575 -9.48 -4.15 -19.21
N LYS A 576 -8.46 -3.94 -20.06
CA LYS A 576 -7.14 -3.41 -19.63
C LYS A 576 -7.24 -2.02 -19.01
N ARG A 577 -8.11 -1.15 -19.55
CA ARG A 577 -8.40 0.18 -18.98
C ARG A 577 -9.10 0.12 -17.62
N SER A 578 -10.04 -0.81 -17.46
CA SER A 578 -10.72 -1.04 -16.20
C SER A 578 -9.76 -1.58 -15.13
N LEU A 579 -8.90 -2.53 -15.49
CA LEU A 579 -7.86 -3.06 -14.62
C LEU A 579 -6.90 -1.94 -14.18
N ALA A 580 -6.35 -1.17 -15.13
CA ALA A 580 -5.45 -0.06 -14.83
C ALA A 580 -6.04 0.95 -13.84
N ALA A 581 -7.32 1.32 -14.00
CA ALA A 581 -7.98 2.24 -13.08
C ALA A 581 -8.20 1.64 -11.68
N ARG A 582 -8.65 0.38 -11.60
CA ARG A 582 -8.91 -0.32 -10.33
C ARG A 582 -7.62 -0.58 -9.55
N GLU A 583 -6.58 -1.08 -10.23
CA GLU A 583 -5.28 -1.33 -9.63
C GLU A 583 -4.61 -0.03 -9.19
N HIS A 584 -4.74 1.06 -9.96
CA HIS A 584 -4.23 2.35 -9.54
C HIS A 584 -4.91 2.86 -8.27
N ALA A 585 -6.25 2.74 -8.19
CA ALA A 585 -7.00 3.10 -6.99
C ALA A 585 -6.56 2.28 -5.76
N LEU A 586 -6.36 0.97 -5.92
CA LEU A 586 -5.83 0.10 -4.87
C LEU A 586 -4.39 0.46 -4.48
N GLY A 587 -3.54 0.75 -5.45
CA GLY A 587 -2.15 1.15 -5.22
C GLY A 587 -2.04 2.46 -4.43
N VAL A 588 -2.91 3.44 -4.71
CA VAL A 588 -3.00 4.69 -3.94
C VAL A 588 -3.55 4.43 -2.53
N GLU A 589 -4.63 3.66 -2.42
CA GLU A 589 -5.21 3.30 -1.12
C GLU A 589 -4.19 2.57 -0.21
N ALA A 590 -3.37 1.68 -0.76
CA ALA A 590 -2.31 1.01 0.00
C ALA A 590 -1.31 2.02 0.58
N LEU A 591 -0.91 3.03 -0.22
CA LEU A 591 0.01 4.08 0.21
C LEU A 591 -0.61 4.96 1.28
N GLU A 592 -1.88 5.35 1.13
CA GLU A 592 -2.60 6.17 2.10
C GLU A 592 -2.70 5.49 3.47
N ARG A 593 -3.08 4.20 3.48
CA ARG A 593 -3.11 3.39 4.69
C ARG A 593 -1.73 3.28 5.32
N ALA A 594 -0.70 3.08 4.50
CA ALA A 594 0.67 2.97 4.97
C ALA A 594 1.16 4.26 5.63
N VAL A 595 0.95 5.44 5.02
CA VAL A 595 1.39 6.73 5.58
C VAL A 595 0.55 7.17 6.78
N ALA A 596 -0.72 6.74 6.86
CA ALA A 596 -1.59 6.97 8.01
C ALA A 596 -1.25 6.08 9.23
N GLY A 597 -0.33 5.13 9.07
CA GLY A 597 0.04 4.18 10.12
C GLY A 597 -1.05 3.16 10.44
N GLU A 598 -1.91 2.83 9.46
CA GLU A 598 -2.86 1.72 9.60
C GLU A 598 -2.11 0.38 9.77
N PRO A 599 -2.73 -0.61 10.44
CA PRO A 599 -2.15 -1.94 10.61
C PRO A 599 -1.72 -2.58 9.28
N LEU A 600 -0.63 -3.36 9.29
CA LEU A 600 -0.04 -3.93 8.07
C LEU A 600 -1.05 -4.73 7.23
N TRP A 601 -1.95 -5.48 7.87
CA TRP A 601 -2.99 -6.23 7.15
C TRP A 601 -3.93 -5.33 6.33
N ARG A 602 -4.23 -4.11 6.79
CA ARG A 602 -5.04 -3.13 6.06
C ARG A 602 -4.35 -2.64 4.80
N VAL A 603 -3.05 -2.39 4.88
CA VAL A 603 -2.20 -2.06 3.71
C VAL A 603 -2.22 -3.25 2.74
N HIS A 604 -2.01 -4.46 3.26
CA HIS A 604 -1.94 -5.66 2.47
C HIS A 604 -3.26 -6.10 1.84
N GLU A 605 -4.43 -5.72 2.38
CA GLU A 605 -5.70 -5.89 1.67
C GLU A 605 -5.66 -5.25 0.28
N ALA A 606 -5.13 -4.03 0.17
CA ALA A 606 -5.06 -3.28 -1.07
C ALA A 606 -3.92 -3.75 -1.98
N VAL A 607 -2.73 -3.98 -1.42
CA VAL A 607 -1.56 -4.53 -2.15
C VAL A 607 -1.90 -5.89 -2.77
N PHE A 608 -2.51 -6.78 -2.00
CA PHE A 608 -2.88 -8.10 -2.45
C PHE A 608 -3.97 -8.05 -3.52
N ALA A 609 -4.92 -7.12 -3.39
CA ALA A 609 -5.95 -6.91 -4.40
C ALA A 609 -5.36 -6.48 -5.75
N VAL A 610 -4.28 -5.67 -5.79
CA VAL A 610 -3.57 -5.36 -7.05
C VAL A 610 -3.05 -6.63 -7.70
N LEU A 611 -2.34 -7.46 -6.93
CA LEU A 611 -1.76 -8.71 -7.44
C LEU A 611 -2.84 -9.70 -7.91
N ALA A 612 -3.98 -9.74 -7.21
CA ALA A 612 -5.11 -10.57 -7.59
C ALA A 612 -5.72 -10.11 -8.91
N LEU A 613 -5.89 -8.79 -9.12
CA LEU A 613 -6.39 -8.25 -10.39
C LEU A 613 -5.44 -8.52 -11.57
N GLU A 614 -4.12 -8.51 -11.34
CA GLU A 614 -3.13 -8.85 -12.37
C GLU A 614 -3.23 -10.31 -12.86
N SER A 615 -3.86 -11.21 -12.08
CA SER A 615 -4.14 -12.59 -12.53
C SER A 615 -5.33 -12.70 -13.50
N GLU A 616 -6.10 -11.61 -13.70
CA GLU A 616 -7.22 -11.58 -14.62
C GLU A 616 -6.73 -11.73 -16.07
N PRO A 617 -7.21 -12.73 -16.83
CA PRO A 617 -6.72 -12.97 -18.18
C PRO A 617 -7.06 -11.81 -19.11
N VAL A 618 -6.03 -11.11 -19.57
CA VAL A 618 -6.12 -10.01 -20.53
C VAL A 618 -5.10 -10.22 -21.64
N ASP A 619 -5.34 -9.63 -22.81
CA ASP A 619 -4.40 -9.70 -23.92
C ASP A 619 -3.00 -9.16 -23.48
N PRO A 620 -1.96 -10.01 -23.45
CA PRO A 620 -0.65 -9.65 -22.92
C PRO A 620 0.10 -8.63 -23.80
N ARG A 621 -0.40 -8.38 -25.02
CA ARG A 621 0.16 -7.40 -25.95
C ARG A 621 -0.24 -5.97 -25.58
N LEU A 622 -1.27 -5.82 -24.75
CA LEU A 622 -1.91 -4.53 -24.44
C LEU A 622 -1.20 -3.72 -23.38
#